data_AF-A0A2N8MLW7-F1
#
_entry.id   AF-A0A2N8MLW7-F1
#
_cell.length_a   1.000
_cell.length_b   1.000
_cell.length_c   1.000
_cell.angle_alpha   90.00
_cell.angle_beta   90.00
_cell.angle_gamma   90.00
#
_symmetry.space_group_name_H-M   'P 1'
#
loop_
_entity.id
_entity.type
_entity.pdbx_description
1 polymer ?
#
loop_
_entity_poly.entity_id
_entity_poly.type
_entity_poly.pdbx_seq_one_letter_code
_entity_poly.pdbx_strand_id
1 'polypeptide(L)'
;MTALERTPEGFDVEASGHVEHFDAVVLACEVTGLRRIVAASPTLGTAPWRAAVEGLRTAPPFLFRRLWLDRPVHADRPPFLGTGSVPPLDNISLLDRYEGEGRRWAARTGGSVVELHAYAATSTDQESLAAAMDERLLERSIPKREMQG
;
A
#
# COMPACT_ATOMS: atom_id res chain seq x y z
N MET A 1 5.69 -21.61 7.99
CA MET A 1 5.98 -21.67 9.43
C MET A 1 4.70 -21.37 10.20
N THR A 2 4.38 -22.22 11.16
CA THR A 2 3.15 -22.19 11.98
C THR A 2 3.47 -21.88 13.44
N ALA A 3 4.60 -22.38 13.96
CA ALA A 3 5.09 -22.11 15.31
C ALA A 3 6.62 -22.29 15.38
N LEU A 4 7.22 -21.87 16.50
CA LEU A 4 8.58 -22.24 16.86
C LEU A 4 8.75 -22.35 18.37
N GLU A 5 9.69 -23.17 18.80
CA GLU A 5 10.08 -23.33 20.18
C GLU A 5 11.57 -23.02 20.35
N ARG A 6 11.94 -22.39 21.47
CA ARG A 6 13.34 -22.21 21.83
C ARG A 6 13.85 -23.47 22.51
N THR A 7 14.95 -24.03 22.01
CA THR A 7 15.66 -25.15 22.61
C THR A 7 16.96 -24.66 23.27
N PRO A 8 17.69 -25.51 24.02
CA PRO A 8 19.00 -25.14 24.57
C PRO A 8 20.04 -24.80 23.49
N GLU A 9 19.91 -25.40 22.30
CA GLU A 9 20.89 -25.32 21.20
C GLU A 9 20.45 -24.38 20.07
N GLY A 10 19.19 -23.94 20.06
CA GLY A 10 18.67 -23.06 19.01
C GLY A 10 17.15 -22.96 19.05
N PHE A 11 16.53 -23.24 17.90
CA PHE A 11 15.08 -23.18 17.70
C PHE A 11 14.59 -24.35 16.87
N ASP A 12 13.49 -24.95 17.30
CA ASP A 12 12.73 -25.90 16.50
C ASP A 12 11.59 -25.15 15.83
N VAL A 13 11.55 -25.18 14.50
CA VAL A 13 10.61 -24.42 13.68
C VAL A 13 9.63 -25.38 13.02
N GLU A 14 8.33 -25.18 13.27
CA GLU A 14 7.27 -25.93 12.62
C GLU A 14 6.85 -25.24 11.31
N ALA A 15 6.91 -25.95 10.19
CA ALA A 15 6.41 -25.49 8.91
C ALA A 15 5.90 -26.66 8.07
N SER A 16 4.73 -26.49 7.45
CA SER A 16 4.17 -27.46 6.48
C SER A 16 4.04 -28.88 7.05
N GLY A 17 3.76 -29.02 8.35
CA GLY A 17 3.61 -30.32 9.02
C GLY A 17 4.92 -31.00 9.43
N HIS A 18 6.05 -30.32 9.30
CA HIS A 18 7.36 -30.80 9.73
C HIS A 18 8.03 -29.83 10.69
N VAL A 19 8.93 -30.36 11.52
CA VAL A 19 9.77 -29.58 12.44
C VAL A 19 11.21 -29.68 11.98
N GLU A 20 11.89 -28.55 11.89
CA GLU A 20 13.30 -28.44 11.52
C GLU A 20 14.06 -27.55 12.51
N HIS A 21 15.30 -27.92 12.81
CA HIS A 21 16.14 -27.25 13.79
C HIS A 21 17.02 -26.17 13.15
N PHE A 22 17.15 -25.02 13.80
CA PHE A 22 17.99 -23.90 13.38
C PHE A 22 18.70 -23.25 14.57
N ASP A 23 19.96 -22.84 14.40
CA ASP A 23 20.69 -22.10 15.44
C ASP A 23 20.06 -20.73 15.75
N ALA A 24 19.42 -20.11 14.75
CA ALA A 24 18.78 -18.81 14.87
C ALA A 24 17.59 -18.65 13.90
N VAL A 25 16.63 -17.80 14.28
CA VAL A 25 15.43 -17.50 13.47
C VAL A 25 15.21 -16.00 13.37
N VAL A 26 14.86 -15.52 12.17
CA VAL A 26 14.41 -14.14 11.92
C VAL A 26 12.95 -14.15 11.49
N LEU A 27 12.08 -13.48 12.26
CA LEU A 27 10.66 -13.34 11.94
C LEU A 27 10.43 -12.11 11.03
N ALA A 28 10.52 -12.30 9.72
CA ALA A 28 10.29 -11.26 8.70
C ALA A 28 8.87 -11.30 8.10
N CYS A 29 7.86 -11.39 8.96
CA CYS A 29 6.46 -11.50 8.55
C CYS A 29 5.69 -10.19 8.74
N GLU A 30 4.56 -10.05 8.04
CA GLU A 30 3.60 -9.00 8.33
C GLU A 30 2.94 -9.21 9.70
N VAL A 31 2.37 -8.15 10.28
CA VAL A 31 1.88 -8.09 11.67
C VAL A 31 0.93 -9.23 12.05
N THR A 32 -0.01 -9.59 11.18
CA THR A 32 -0.99 -10.66 11.39
C THR A 32 -0.32 -12.03 11.45
N GLY A 33 0.63 -12.28 10.54
CA GLY A 33 1.44 -13.49 10.49
C GLY A 33 2.32 -13.60 11.73
N LEU A 34 2.97 -12.50 12.14
CA LEU A 34 3.78 -12.44 13.35
C LEU A 34 2.96 -12.78 14.59
N ARG A 35 1.79 -12.15 14.75
CA ARG A 35 0.85 -12.45 15.84
C ARG A 35 0.46 -13.93 15.87
N ARG A 36 0.09 -14.49 14.72
CA ARG A 36 -0.28 -15.92 14.61
C ARG A 36 0.85 -16.84 15.05
N ILE A 37 2.06 -16.61 14.56
CA ILE A 37 3.26 -17.39 14.93
C ILE A 37 3.53 -17.27 16.43
N VAL A 38 3.54 -16.06 16.98
CA VAL A 38 3.84 -15.81 18.39
C VAL A 38 2.77 -16.40 19.32
N ALA A 39 1.50 -16.32 18.95
CA ALA A 39 0.41 -16.94 19.69
C ALA A 39 0.51 -18.47 19.72
N ALA A 40 0.98 -19.08 18.63
CA ALA A 40 1.25 -20.53 18.55
C ALA A 40 2.58 -20.95 19.22
N SER A 41 3.40 -19.99 19.68
CA SER A 41 4.76 -20.21 20.21
C SER A 41 4.88 -19.71 21.66
N PRO A 42 4.23 -20.35 22.65
CA PRO A 42 4.10 -19.82 24.01
C PRO A 42 5.43 -19.68 24.78
N THR A 43 6.45 -20.45 24.40
CA THR A 43 7.80 -20.41 24.97
C THR A 43 8.68 -19.31 24.36
N LEU A 44 8.22 -18.66 23.28
CA LEU A 44 8.98 -17.63 22.59
C LEU A 44 8.90 -16.28 23.32
N GLY A 45 10.07 -15.75 23.68
CA GLY A 45 10.21 -14.45 24.31
C GLY A 45 9.56 -14.34 25.71
N THR A 46 9.38 -13.11 26.18
CA THR A 46 8.78 -12.82 27.48
C THR A 46 7.30 -12.51 27.35
N ALA A 47 6.53 -12.63 28.43
CA ALA A 47 5.11 -12.26 28.42
C ALA A 47 4.88 -10.78 28.01
N PRO A 48 5.65 -9.78 28.50
CA PRO A 48 5.54 -8.41 28.02
C PRO A 48 5.84 -8.25 26.53
N TRP A 49 6.83 -8.98 26.00
CA TRP A 49 7.15 -8.96 24.58
C TRP A 49 6.01 -9.52 23.73
N ARG A 50 5.42 -10.67 24.13
CA ARG A 50 4.26 -11.23 23.44
C ARG A 50 3.06 -10.29 23.47
N ALA A 51 2.80 -9.62 24.60
CA ALA A 51 1.76 -8.61 24.69
C ALA A 51 2.02 -7.40 23.76
N ALA A 52 3.28 -6.99 23.60
CA ALA A 52 3.64 -5.94 22.65
C ALA A 52 3.40 -6.36 21.19
N VAL A 53 3.74 -7.61 20.83
CA VAL A 53 3.43 -8.18 19.51
C VAL A 53 1.93 -8.25 19.28
N GLU A 54 1.17 -8.74 20.26
CA GLU A 54 -0.29 -8.79 20.23
C GLU A 54 -0.90 -7.39 20.00
N GLY A 55 -0.28 -6.33 20.53
CA GLY A 55 -0.73 -4.94 20.39
C GLY A 55 -0.43 -4.26 19.05
N LEU A 56 0.35 -4.86 18.15
CA LEU A 56 0.76 -4.24 16.88
C LEU A 56 -0.41 -3.96 15.93
N ARG A 57 -0.64 -2.73 15.49
CA ARG A 57 -1.73 -2.41 14.55
C ARG A 57 -1.25 -2.49 13.11
N THR A 58 -2.09 -3.01 12.22
CA THR A 58 -1.89 -2.89 10.77
C THR A 58 -2.24 -1.47 10.31
N ALA A 59 -1.57 -0.99 9.27
CA ALA A 59 -1.99 0.23 8.60
C ALA A 59 -3.37 0.01 7.97
N PRO A 60 -4.20 1.06 7.82
CA PRO A 60 -5.43 0.93 7.06
C PRO A 60 -5.13 0.64 5.58
N PRO A 61 -6.10 0.09 4.83
CA PRO A 61 -5.92 -0.21 3.41
C PRO A 61 -5.43 0.99 2.61
N PHE A 62 -4.68 0.73 1.54
CA PHE A 62 -4.26 1.74 0.58
C PHE A 62 -4.43 1.22 -0.84
N LEU A 63 -4.68 2.11 -1.79
CA LEU A 63 -4.76 1.80 -3.20
C LEU A 63 -3.98 2.84 -3.98
N PHE A 64 -3.14 2.38 -4.91
CA PHE A 64 -2.62 3.22 -5.98
C PHE A 64 -3.21 2.75 -7.30
N ARG A 65 -3.51 3.69 -8.19
CA ARG A 65 -4.08 3.41 -9.49
C ARG A 65 -3.33 4.18 -10.56
N ARG A 66 -2.81 3.45 -11.56
CA ARG A 66 -2.12 4.03 -12.71
C ARG A 66 -3.05 4.09 -13.92
N LEU A 67 -3.19 5.29 -14.48
CA LEU A 67 -3.99 5.59 -15.66
C LEU A 67 -3.05 5.92 -16.82
N TRP A 68 -3.27 5.25 -17.94
CA TRP A 68 -2.55 5.48 -19.19
C TRP A 68 -3.50 6.22 -20.14
N LEU A 69 -3.29 7.53 -20.28
CA LEU A 69 -4.21 8.42 -20.99
C LEU A 69 -3.75 8.59 -22.44
N ASP A 70 -4.69 8.53 -23.37
CA ASP A 70 -4.47 8.71 -24.80
C ASP A 70 -4.10 10.16 -25.21
N ARG A 71 -4.27 11.10 -24.28
CA ARG A 71 -3.97 12.52 -24.46
C ARG A 71 -3.06 13.04 -23.35
N PRO A 72 -2.23 14.05 -23.64
CA PRO A 72 -1.33 14.60 -22.64
C PRO A 72 -2.09 15.44 -21.63
N VAL A 73 -1.69 15.38 -20.36
CA VAL A 73 -2.15 16.34 -19.34
C VAL A 73 -1.55 17.71 -19.66
N HIS A 74 -2.36 18.77 -19.53
CA HIS A 74 -1.93 20.15 -19.81
C HIS A 74 -0.61 20.50 -19.10
N ALA A 75 0.27 21.17 -19.83
CA ALA A 75 1.64 21.46 -19.39
C ALA A 75 1.70 22.35 -18.13
N ASP A 76 0.68 23.19 -17.92
CA ASP A 76 0.54 24.10 -16.77
C ASP A 76 0.16 23.39 -15.46
N ARG A 77 -0.34 22.14 -15.53
CA ARG A 77 -0.68 21.37 -14.35
C ARG A 77 0.58 21.02 -13.57
N PRO A 78 0.55 21.10 -12.22
CA PRO A 78 1.68 20.69 -11.42
C PRO A 78 1.93 19.19 -11.60
N PRO A 79 3.20 18.75 -11.60
CA PRO A 79 3.52 17.33 -11.77
C PRO A 79 3.08 16.48 -10.58
N PHE A 80 2.90 17.07 -9.39
CA PHE A 80 2.33 16.44 -8.20
C PHE A 80 1.29 17.35 -7.57
N LEU A 81 0.19 16.78 -7.09
CA LEU A 81 -0.86 17.47 -6.35
C LEU A 81 -1.34 16.62 -5.18
N GLY A 82 -1.06 17.08 -3.95
CA GLY A 82 -1.78 16.62 -2.77
C GLY A 82 -3.18 17.23 -2.75
N THR A 83 -4.22 16.44 -2.53
CA THR A 83 -5.62 16.87 -2.67
C THR A 83 -6.22 17.43 -1.39
N GLY A 84 -5.52 17.33 -0.25
CA GLY A 84 -5.90 17.93 1.02
C GLY A 84 -7.07 17.22 1.71
N SER A 85 -7.03 15.88 1.77
CA SER A 85 -7.99 15.07 2.57
C SER A 85 -9.41 15.05 2.01
N VAL A 86 -9.57 14.90 0.70
CA VAL A 86 -10.88 14.57 0.09
C VAL A 86 -10.90 13.07 -0.19
N PRO A 87 -11.49 12.25 0.70
CA PRO A 87 -11.49 10.82 0.48
C PRO A 87 -12.24 10.46 -0.82
N PRO A 88 -11.78 9.42 -1.52
CA PRO A 88 -10.60 8.61 -1.20
C PRO A 88 -9.28 9.09 -1.81
N LEU A 89 -9.28 10.16 -2.62
CA LEU A 89 -8.11 10.55 -3.40
C LEU A 89 -7.20 11.50 -2.61
N ASP A 90 -6.00 11.07 -2.24
CA ASP A 90 -5.03 11.83 -1.45
C ASP A 90 -3.97 12.54 -2.29
N ASN A 91 -3.53 11.91 -3.39
CA ASN A 91 -2.60 12.54 -4.30
C ASN A 91 -2.79 12.11 -5.76
N ILE A 92 -2.33 13.00 -6.64
CA ILE A 92 -2.27 12.84 -8.09
C ILE A 92 -0.83 13.12 -8.52
N SER A 93 -0.23 12.19 -9.26
CA SER A 93 1.15 12.29 -9.76
C SER A 93 1.19 12.07 -11.27
N LEU A 94 1.89 12.95 -11.99
CA LEU A 94 2.15 12.83 -13.43
C LEU A 94 3.47 12.06 -13.63
N LEU A 95 3.39 10.74 -13.68
CA LEU A 95 4.57 9.86 -13.70
C LEU A 95 5.42 10.06 -14.94
N ASP A 96 4.84 10.44 -16.08
CA ASP A 96 5.63 10.75 -17.28
C ASP A 96 6.61 11.92 -17.10
N ARG A 97 6.42 12.73 -16.06
CA ARG A 97 7.32 13.84 -15.72
C ARG A 97 8.45 13.42 -14.78
N TYR A 98 8.26 12.37 -13.97
CA TYR A 98 9.24 11.91 -12.98
C TYR A 98 9.98 10.64 -13.40
N GLU A 99 9.26 9.68 -13.96
CA GLU A 99 9.71 8.31 -14.14
C GLU A 99 10.12 8.03 -15.60
N GLY A 100 11.21 7.28 -15.78
CA GLY A 100 11.72 6.95 -17.11
C GLY A 100 10.74 6.13 -17.95
N GLU A 101 10.00 5.19 -17.35
CA GLU A 101 9.03 4.38 -18.08
C GLU A 101 7.84 5.21 -18.57
N GLY A 102 7.23 6.00 -17.68
CA GLY A 102 6.15 6.90 -18.05
C GLY A 102 6.55 7.86 -19.17
N ARG A 103 7.74 8.45 -19.07
CA ARG A 103 8.27 9.37 -20.09
C ARG A 103 8.43 8.71 -21.45
N ARG A 104 8.98 7.48 -21.50
CA ARG A 104 9.15 6.72 -22.75
C ARG A 104 7.81 6.33 -23.35
N TRP A 105 6.80 6.04 -22.53
CA TRP A 105 5.47 5.76 -23.04
C TRP A 105 4.79 7.00 -23.61
N ALA A 106 4.77 8.10 -22.85
CA ALA A 106 4.21 9.37 -23.29
C ALA A 106 4.84 9.86 -24.61
N ALA A 107 6.17 9.76 -24.74
CA ALA A 107 6.88 10.11 -25.97
C ALA A 107 6.48 9.26 -27.18
N ARG A 108 6.09 7.99 -26.96
CA ARG A 108 5.68 7.08 -28.03
C ARG A 108 4.21 7.22 -28.41
N THR A 109 3.34 7.52 -27.44
CA THR A 109 1.88 7.51 -27.65
C THR A 109 1.29 8.91 -27.80
N GLY A 110 2.03 9.96 -27.42
CA GLY A 110 1.51 11.31 -27.28
C GLY A 110 0.61 11.50 -26.06
N GLY A 111 0.52 10.50 -25.18
CA GLY A 111 -0.34 10.49 -23.99
C GLY A 111 0.34 10.95 -22.70
N SER A 112 -0.31 10.69 -21.56
CA SER A 112 0.25 10.89 -20.21
C SER A 112 0.04 9.67 -19.31
N VAL A 113 0.90 9.53 -18.29
CA VAL A 113 0.78 8.49 -17.26
C VAL A 113 0.50 9.17 -15.93
N VAL A 114 -0.69 8.93 -15.40
CA VAL A 114 -1.16 9.54 -14.14
C VAL A 114 -1.30 8.47 -13.08
N GLU A 115 -0.81 8.72 -11.88
CA GLU A 115 -0.99 7.85 -10.73
C GLU A 115 -1.81 8.55 -9.65
N LEU A 116 -2.80 7.84 -9.15
CA LEU A 116 -3.70 8.27 -8.10
C LEU A 116 -3.43 7.45 -6.85
N HIS A 117 -3.45 8.08 -5.68
CA HIS A 117 -3.25 7.38 -4.40
C HIS A 117 -4.41 7.65 -3.46
N ALA A 118 -4.86 6.58 -2.80
CA ALA A 118 -5.73 6.58 -1.65
C ALA A 118 -4.95 5.99 -0.46
N TYR A 119 -4.61 6.84 0.48
CA TYR A 119 -4.00 6.48 1.75
C TYR A 119 -5.10 6.34 2.80
N ALA A 120 -5.02 5.28 3.59
CA ALA A 120 -6.00 5.00 4.63
C ALA A 120 -7.45 4.91 4.11
N ALA A 121 -7.66 4.16 3.03
CA ALA A 121 -8.97 3.89 2.47
C ALA A 121 -9.90 3.24 3.51
N THR A 122 -11.16 3.65 3.50
CA THR A 122 -12.20 3.16 4.42
C THR A 122 -12.87 1.87 3.95
N SER A 123 -12.53 1.43 2.74
CA SER A 123 -13.03 0.20 2.12
C SER A 123 -11.87 -0.63 1.57
N THR A 124 -12.01 -1.95 1.61
CA THR A 124 -11.13 -2.91 0.92
C THR A 124 -11.67 -3.32 -0.45
N ASP A 125 -12.86 -2.85 -0.84
CA ASP A 125 -13.39 -3.04 -2.19
C ASP A 125 -12.61 -2.16 -3.17
N GLN A 126 -11.69 -2.79 -3.88
CA GLN A 126 -10.81 -2.14 -4.83
C GLN A 126 -11.58 -1.48 -5.98
N GLU A 127 -12.66 -2.08 -6.49
CA GLU A 127 -13.39 -1.56 -7.64
C GLU A 127 -14.15 -0.29 -7.28
N SER A 128 -14.90 -0.33 -6.17
CA SER A 128 -15.59 0.85 -5.64
C SER A 128 -14.62 1.98 -5.28
N LEU A 129 -13.47 1.66 -4.68
CA LEU A 129 -12.45 2.65 -4.34
C LEU A 129 -11.84 3.28 -5.60
N ALA A 130 -11.52 2.46 -6.60
CA ALA A 130 -10.99 2.92 -7.87
C ALA A 130 -11.99 3.84 -8.60
N ALA A 131 -13.28 3.49 -8.64
CA ALA A 131 -14.33 4.30 -9.24
C ALA A 131 -14.48 5.66 -8.54
N ALA A 132 -14.48 5.67 -7.20
CA ALA A 132 -14.55 6.90 -6.42
C ALA A 132 -13.31 7.80 -6.62
N MET A 133 -12.12 7.22 -6.80
CA MET A 133 -10.91 7.98 -7.13
C MET A 133 -11.00 8.64 -8.51
N ASP A 134 -11.55 7.93 -9.51
CA ASP A 134 -11.77 8.49 -10.85
C ASP A 134 -12.77 9.65 -10.82
N GLU A 135 -13.88 9.50 -10.08
CA GLU A 135 -14.86 10.56 -9.91
C GLU A 135 -14.22 11.83 -9.33
N ARG A 136 -13.40 11.69 -8.27
CA ARG A 136 -12.65 12.81 -7.67
C ARG A 136 -11.63 13.44 -8.62
N LEU A 137 -11.00 12.65 -9.49
CA LEU A 137 -10.12 13.17 -10.53
C LEU A 137 -10.90 13.99 -11.56
N LEU A 138 -12.06 13.51 -12.00
CA LEU A 138 -12.91 14.18 -12.99
C LEU A 138 -13.46 15.51 -12.48
N GLU A 139 -13.94 15.56 -11.23
CA GLU A 139 -14.38 16.81 -10.57
C GLU A 139 -13.32 17.92 -10.61
N ARG A 140 -12.03 17.54 -10.57
CA ARG A 140 -10.89 18.48 -10.61
C ARG A 140 -10.41 18.79 -12.03
N SER A 141 -10.79 17.96 -13.00
CA SER A 141 -10.44 18.11 -14.41
C SER A 141 -11.42 19.04 -15.15
N ILE A 142 -12.65 19.16 -14.66
CA ILE A 142 -13.65 20.12 -15.17
C ILE A 142 -13.25 21.54 -14.73
N PRO A 143 -13.10 22.52 -15.66
CA PRO A 143 -12.89 23.91 -15.28
C PRO A 143 -14.05 24.36 -14.39
N LYS A 144 -13.77 24.88 -13.19
CA LYS A 144 -14.76 25.64 -12.43
C LYS A 144 -15.10 26.87 -13.27
N ARG A 145 -16.17 26.79 -14.08
CA ARG A 145 -16.71 27.97 -14.76
C ARG A 145 -16.98 29.03 -13.69
N GLU A 146 -16.53 30.24 -13.95
CA GLU A 146 -16.83 31.42 -13.14
C GLU A 146 -18.35 31.54 -12.99
N MET A 147 -18.87 31.06 -11.86
CA MET A 147 -20.21 31.39 -11.40
C MET A 147 -20.14 32.75 -10.71
N GLN A 148 -20.01 33.81 -11.52
CA GLN A 148 -20.32 35.18 -11.11
C GLN A 148 -20.80 35.93 -12.35
N GLY A 149 -22.13 36.06 -12.43
CA GLY A 149 -22.87 36.94 -13.31
C GLY A 149 -24.07 37.46 -12.54
#